data_AF-A0A8S3BSL6-F1
#
_entry.id   AF-A0A8S3BSL6-F1
#
_cell.length_a   1.000
_cell.length_b   1.000
_cell.length_c   1.000
_cell.angle_alpha   90.00
_cell.angle_beta   90.00
_cell.angle_gamma   90.00
#
_symmetry.space_group_name_H-M   'P 1'
#
loop_
_entity.id
_entity.type
_entity.pdbx_description
1 polymer ?
#
loop_
_entity_poly.entity_id
_entity_poly.type
_entity_poly.pdbx_seq_one_letter_code
_entity_poly.pdbx_strand_id
1 'polypeptide(L)'
;MEQILNEPKTFKQLDEDPTIQKEDKLQRKLLHLKNIGFLTDSEYKFTRPVGSQPGKAYGLPKIDKDGVPLRSIIFACGTFNDKLSKLLANKLKHSRASPTIVLDAFKFVKELQNL
;
A
#
# COMPACT_ATOMS: atom_id res chain seq x y z
N MET A 1 -9.28 -7.54 18.70
CA MET A 1 -9.12 -7.43 17.23
C MET A 1 -10.30 -8.03 16.50
N GLU A 2 -10.79 -9.20 16.91
CA GLU A 2 -12.00 -9.82 16.36
C GLU A 2 -13.22 -8.89 16.30
N GLN A 3 -13.51 -8.14 17.37
CA GLN A 3 -14.60 -7.14 17.36
C GLN A 3 -14.48 -6.11 16.23
N ILE A 4 -13.25 -5.70 15.88
CA ILE A 4 -12.98 -4.74 14.81
C ILE A 4 -13.10 -5.43 13.43
N LEU A 5 -12.61 -6.66 13.29
CA LEU A 5 -12.68 -7.41 12.02
C LEU A 5 -14.10 -7.91 11.70
N ASN A 6 -14.93 -8.13 12.72
CA ASN A 6 -16.30 -8.58 12.57
C ASN A 6 -17.28 -7.41 12.33
N GLU A 7 -16.80 -6.17 12.21
CA GLU A 7 -17.64 -5.02 11.91
C GLU A 7 -18.03 -5.00 10.41
N PRO A 8 -19.30 -5.27 10.07
CA PRO A 8 -19.72 -5.51 8.68
C PRO A 8 -19.73 -4.24 7.81
N LYS A 9 -19.69 -3.05 8.44
CA LYS A 9 -19.57 -1.78 7.72
C LYS A 9 -18.18 -1.57 7.13
N THR A 10 -17.16 -2.20 7.70
CA THR A 10 -15.75 -1.95 7.36
C THR A 10 -15.09 -3.16 6.72
N PHE A 11 -15.37 -4.36 7.22
CA PHE A 11 -14.78 -5.59 6.71
C PHE A 11 -15.85 -6.57 6.24
N LYS A 12 -15.51 -7.31 5.18
CA LYS A 12 -16.32 -8.39 4.65
C LYS A 12 -15.52 -9.69 4.78
N GLN A 13 -16.10 -10.67 5.45
CA GLN A 13 -15.56 -12.02 5.46
C GLN A 13 -15.65 -12.64 4.06
N LEU A 14 -14.58 -13.32 3.66
CA LEU A 14 -14.50 -14.05 2.40
C LEU A 14 -14.51 -15.54 2.70
N ASP A 15 -15.13 -16.31 1.79
CA ASP A 15 -15.22 -17.78 1.92
C ASP A 15 -13.90 -18.47 1.56
N GLU A 16 -13.05 -17.82 0.77
CA GLU A 16 -11.77 -18.34 0.31
C GLU A 16 -10.70 -17.24 0.24
N ASP A 17 -9.43 -17.63 0.25
CA ASP A 17 -8.29 -16.72 0.04
C ASP A 17 -8.14 -16.38 -1.45
N PRO A 18 -8.39 -15.12 -1.86
CA PRO A 18 -8.32 -14.72 -3.26
C PRO A 18 -6.90 -14.42 -3.73
N THR A 19 -5.86 -14.61 -2.91
CA THR A 19 -4.50 -14.12 -3.17
C THR A 19 -3.94 -14.64 -4.49
N ILE A 20 -4.02 -15.95 -4.73
CA ILE A 20 -3.51 -16.57 -5.98
C ILE A 20 -4.32 -16.06 -7.19
N GLN A 21 -5.65 -16.02 -7.07
CA GLN A 21 -6.52 -15.54 -8.15
C GLN A 21 -6.23 -14.07 -8.52
N LYS A 22 -5.98 -13.23 -7.51
CA LYS A 22 -5.62 -11.80 -7.67
C LYS A 22 -4.23 -11.65 -8.28
N GLU A 23 -3.28 -12.47 -7.85
CA GLU A 23 -1.93 -12.54 -8.42
C GLU A 23 -2.00 -12.87 -9.91
N ASP A 24 -2.68 -13.94 -10.30
CA ASP A 24 -2.82 -14.37 -11.70
C ASP A 24 -3.52 -13.33 -12.56
N LYS A 25 -4.57 -12.70 -12.03
CA LYS A 25 -5.27 -11.62 -12.72
C LYS A 25 -4.34 -10.42 -12.96
N LEU A 26 -3.52 -10.07 -11.97
CA LEU A 26 -2.59 -8.96 -12.10
C LEU A 26 -1.46 -9.30 -13.08
N GLN A 27 -0.86 -10.49 -13.01
CA GLN A 27 0.18 -10.93 -13.93
C GLN A 27 -0.29 -10.85 -15.39
N ARG A 28 -1.51 -11.34 -15.69
CA ARG A 28 -2.11 -11.24 -17.03
C ARG A 28 -2.26 -9.80 -17.50
N LYS A 29 -2.71 -8.90 -16.61
CA LYS A 29 -2.85 -7.47 -16.93
C LYS A 29 -1.49 -6.82 -17.19
N LEU A 30 -0.49 -7.08 -16.36
CA LEU A 30 0.87 -6.55 -16.53
C LEU A 30 1.53 -7.05 -17.82
N LEU A 31 1.33 -8.33 -18.15
CA LEU A 31 1.82 -8.89 -19.41
C LEU A 31 1.19 -8.21 -20.62
N HIS A 32 -0.13 -8.00 -20.60
CA HIS A 32 -0.81 -7.25 -21.64
C HIS A 32 -0.26 -5.82 -21.78
N LEU A 33 -0.07 -5.11 -20.66
CA LEU A 33 0.50 -3.75 -20.66
C LEU A 33 1.94 -3.71 -21.20
N LYS A 34 2.75 -4.74 -20.92
CA LYS A 34 4.06 -4.90 -21.54
C LYS A 34 3.96 -5.10 -23.05
N ASN A 35 3.07 -5.99 -23.50
CA ASN A 35 2.93 -6.36 -24.91
C ASN A 35 2.48 -5.18 -25.79
N ILE A 36 1.66 -4.27 -25.26
CA ILE A 36 1.24 -3.04 -25.96
C ILE A 36 2.27 -1.90 -25.82
N GLY A 37 3.44 -2.14 -25.21
CA GLY A 37 4.50 -1.15 -25.04
C GLY A 37 4.27 -0.13 -23.92
N PHE A 38 3.26 -0.31 -23.07
CA PHE A 38 2.99 0.61 -21.96
C PHE A 38 3.95 0.44 -20.78
N LEU A 39 4.43 -0.79 -20.53
CA LEU A 39 5.45 -1.09 -19.53
C LEU A 39 6.75 -1.50 -20.21
N THR A 40 7.86 -0.96 -19.71
CA THR A 40 9.19 -1.47 -20.05
C THR A 40 9.42 -2.87 -19.48
N ASP A 41 10.39 -3.62 -20.01
CA ASP A 41 10.73 -4.96 -19.49
C ASP A 41 11.18 -4.93 -18.02
N SER A 42 11.92 -3.88 -17.63
CA SER A 42 12.36 -3.69 -16.24
C SER A 42 11.19 -3.40 -15.30
N GLU A 43 10.24 -2.54 -15.70
CA GLU A 43 9.04 -2.26 -14.93
C GLU A 43 8.14 -3.48 -14.81
N TYR A 44 7.98 -4.25 -15.90
CA TYR A 44 7.25 -5.51 -15.86
C TYR A 44 7.90 -6.50 -14.88
N LYS A 45 9.21 -6.72 -14.98
CA LYS A 45 9.95 -7.62 -14.06
C LYS A 45 9.85 -7.17 -12.61
N PHE A 46 9.95 -5.86 -12.36
CA PHE A 46 9.81 -5.30 -11.02
C PHE A 46 8.39 -5.48 -10.46
N THR A 47 7.35 -5.21 -11.27
CA THR A 47 5.97 -5.22 -10.80
C THR A 47 5.30 -6.58 -10.81
N ARG A 48 5.82 -7.55 -11.55
CA ARG A 48 5.27 -8.90 -11.62
C ARG A 48 5.30 -9.56 -10.23
N PRO A 49 4.14 -9.83 -9.62
CA PRO A 49 4.09 -10.54 -8.34
C PRO A 49 4.47 -12.02 -8.51
N VAL A 50 5.13 -12.58 -7.51
CA VAL A 50 5.43 -14.01 -7.39
C VAL A 50 5.38 -14.37 -5.91
N GLY A 51 4.56 -15.36 -5.53
CA GLY A 51 4.49 -15.85 -4.16
C GLY A 51 3.91 -14.82 -3.19
N SER A 52 2.85 -14.13 -3.60
CA SER A 52 2.21 -13.09 -2.80
C SER A 52 1.59 -13.66 -1.52
N GLN A 53 1.54 -12.84 -0.47
CA GLN A 53 0.83 -13.17 0.77
C GLN A 53 -0.45 -12.32 0.90
N PRO A 54 -1.47 -12.83 1.60
CA PRO A 54 -2.60 -12.01 2.02
C PRO A 54 -2.12 -10.82 2.88
N GLY A 55 -2.84 -9.71 2.78
CA GLY A 55 -2.65 -8.58 3.69
C GLY A 55 -2.98 -9.01 5.12
N LYS A 56 -2.20 -8.53 6.10
CA LYS A 56 -2.37 -8.88 7.51
C LYS A 56 -2.97 -7.70 8.26
N ALA A 57 -3.95 -7.96 9.13
CA ALA A 57 -4.48 -6.96 10.05
C ALA A 57 -4.06 -7.34 11.46
N TYR A 58 -3.45 -6.41 12.20
CA TYR A 58 -3.09 -6.61 13.60
C TYR A 58 -3.21 -5.34 14.41
N GLY A 59 -3.29 -5.47 15.72
CA GLY A 59 -3.39 -4.35 16.64
C GLY A 59 -2.09 -4.11 17.39
N LEU A 60 -1.64 -2.86 17.47
CA LEU A 60 -0.56 -2.45 18.37
C LEU A 60 -1.13 -1.68 19.57
N PRO A 61 -0.64 -1.91 20.80
CA PRO A 61 -1.07 -1.14 21.97
C PRO A 61 -0.79 0.36 21.80
N LYS A 62 -1.73 1.20 22.26
CA LYS A 62 -1.50 2.64 22.45
C LYS A 62 -1.14 2.90 23.92
N ILE A 63 0.15 2.95 24.22
CA ILE A 63 0.69 3.01 25.59
C ILE A 63 0.22 4.27 26.36
N ASP A 64 -0.18 5.31 25.64
CA ASP A 64 -0.51 6.65 26.15
C ASP A 64 -2.00 6.87 26.48
N LYS A 65 -2.87 5.85 26.41
CA LYS A 65 -4.33 6.02 26.58
C LYS A 65 -4.94 5.01 27.54
N ASP A 66 -5.61 5.48 28.59
CA ASP A 66 -6.36 4.62 29.51
C ASP A 66 -7.48 3.86 28.78
N GLY A 67 -7.71 2.59 29.15
CA GLY A 67 -8.62 1.67 28.45
C GLY A 67 -8.08 1.09 27.12
N VAL A 68 -6.84 1.46 26.74
CA VAL A 68 -6.02 1.05 25.59
C VAL A 68 -6.74 0.33 24.43
N PRO A 69 -7.45 1.07 23.57
CA PRO A 69 -7.90 0.52 22.29
C PRO A 69 -6.68 0.26 21.38
N LEU A 70 -6.62 -0.93 20.79
CA LEU A 70 -5.59 -1.30 19.82
C LEU A 70 -5.54 -0.28 18.66
N ARG A 71 -4.34 0.17 18.27
CA ARG A 71 -4.11 0.79 16.96
C ARG A 71 -4.16 -0.31 15.92
N SER A 72 -5.28 -0.39 15.20
CA SER A 72 -5.39 -1.27 14.03
C SER A 72 -4.38 -0.87 12.96
N ILE A 73 -3.61 -1.83 12.47
CA ILE A 73 -2.64 -1.71 11.39
C ILE A 73 -3.03 -2.69 10.29
N ILE A 74 -3.14 -2.18 9.06
CA ILE A 74 -3.27 -2.98 7.85
C ILE A 74 -1.90 -3.06 7.19
N PHE A 75 -1.34 -4.26 7.18
CA PHE A 75 -0.04 -4.56 6.61
C PHE A 75 -0.21 -5.15 5.20
N ALA A 76 0.15 -4.36 4.20
CA ALA A 76 0.04 -4.71 2.78
C ALA A 76 1.40 -5.00 2.12
N CYS A 77 2.49 -5.10 2.87
CA CYS A 77 3.78 -5.45 2.26
C CYS A 77 3.77 -6.93 1.83
N GLY A 78 4.27 -7.20 0.63
CA GLY A 78 4.28 -8.55 0.06
C GLY A 78 2.93 -9.03 -0.49
N THR A 79 1.90 -8.18 -0.52
CA THR A 79 0.67 -8.48 -1.27
C THR A 79 0.92 -8.42 -2.76
N PHE A 80 0.00 -9.02 -3.54
CA PHE A 80 0.11 -9.13 -5.00
C PHE A 80 0.33 -7.79 -5.72
N ASN A 81 -0.09 -6.66 -5.13
CA ASN A 81 0.01 -5.32 -5.72
C ASN A 81 1.07 -4.41 -5.07
N ASP A 82 1.87 -4.87 -4.11
CA ASP A 82 2.85 -4.03 -3.38
C ASP A 82 3.85 -3.34 -4.33
N LYS A 83 4.58 -4.12 -5.14
CA LYS A 83 5.59 -3.57 -6.07
C LYS A 83 4.97 -2.68 -7.15
N LEU A 84 3.78 -3.03 -7.64
CA LEU A 84 3.03 -2.17 -8.57
C LEU A 84 2.69 -0.82 -7.91
N SER A 85 2.25 -0.83 -6.66
CA SER A 85 1.90 0.40 -5.94
C SER A 85 3.12 1.31 -5.76
N LYS A 86 4.30 0.74 -5.49
CA LYS A 86 5.58 1.48 -5.46
C LYS A 86 5.92 2.09 -6.80
N LEU A 87 5.78 1.35 -7.91
CA LEU A 87 6.01 1.88 -9.25
C LEU A 87 5.08 3.06 -9.55
N LEU A 88 3.78 2.92 -9.28
CA LEU A 88 2.79 3.96 -9.52
C LEU A 88 3.05 5.20 -8.65
N ALA A 89 3.35 5.02 -7.37
CA ALA A 89 3.69 6.11 -6.47
C ALA A 89 4.91 6.90 -6.98
N ASN A 90 5.93 6.21 -7.50
CA ASN A 90 7.10 6.85 -8.10
C ASN A 90 6.74 7.61 -9.38
N LYS A 91 5.95 7.02 -10.28
CA LYS A 91 5.49 7.69 -11.50
C LYS A 91 4.66 8.94 -11.19
N LEU A 92 3.80 8.88 -10.18
CA LEU A 92 2.94 9.99 -9.75
C LEU A 92 3.62 10.97 -8.78
N LYS A 93 4.93 10.82 -8.51
CA LYS A 93 5.65 11.69 -7.58
C LYS A 93 5.64 13.15 -8.05
N HIS A 94 5.79 13.37 -9.35
CA HIS A 94 5.77 14.72 -9.94
C HIS A 94 4.42 15.43 -9.74
N SER A 95 3.30 14.70 -9.79
CA SER A 95 1.95 15.25 -9.60
C SER A 95 1.69 15.71 -8.16
N ARG A 96 2.55 15.33 -7.21
CA ARG A 96 2.48 15.73 -5.79
C ARG A 96 3.36 16.93 -5.45
N ALA A 97 4.13 17.45 -6.40
CA ALA A 97 4.96 18.62 -6.16
C ALA A 97 4.07 19.88 -6.13
N SER A 98 4.10 20.61 -5.02
CA SER A 98 3.46 21.91 -4.87
C SER A 98 4.41 22.84 -4.12
N PRO A 99 4.46 24.15 -4.44
CA PRO A 99 5.22 25.14 -3.67
C PRO A 99 4.74 25.24 -2.21
N THR A 100 3.54 24.75 -1.91
CA THR A 100 2.96 24.75 -0.56
C THR A 100 3.22 23.47 0.24
N ILE A 101 3.93 22.48 -0.34
CA ILE A 101 4.20 21.20 0.32
C ILE A 101 5.64 21.17 0.82
N VAL A 102 5.80 20.92 2.12
CA VAL A 102 7.10 20.66 2.74
C VAL A 102 7.24 19.16 3.02
N LEU A 103 8.47 18.64 2.89
CA LEU A 103 8.76 17.21 2.96
C LEU A 103 8.39 16.59 4.31
N ASP A 104 8.77 17.26 5.39
CA ASP A 104 8.58 16.82 6.76
C ASP A 104 8.61 18.02 7.73
N ALA A 105 8.31 17.74 9.01
CA ALA A 105 8.27 18.76 10.05
C ALA A 105 9.64 19.42 10.30
N PHE A 106 10.75 18.70 10.11
CA PHE A 106 12.09 19.25 10.33
C PHE A 106 12.46 20.26 9.25
N LYS A 107 12.19 19.92 7.99
CA LYS A 107 12.36 20.83 6.85
C LYS A 107 11.45 22.06 7.01
N PHE A 108 10.22 21.88 7.48
CA PHE A 108 9.30 22.98 7.75
C PHE A 108 9.85 23.95 8.81
N VAL A 109 10.32 23.43 9.94
CA VAL A 109 10.94 24.26 11.00
C VAL A 109 12.18 24.99 10.46
N LYS A 110 13.01 24.31 9.66
CA LYS A 110 14.21 24.92 9.06
C LYS A 110 13.85 26.05 8.08
N GLU A 111 12.80 25.88 7.28
CA GLU A 111 12.32 26.92 6.38
C GLU A 111 11.74 28.12 7.14
N LEU A 112 10.99 27.88 8.22
CA LEU A 112 10.50 28.95 9.10
C LEU A 112 11.64 29.73 9.79
N GLN A 113 12.72 29.06 10.19
CA GLN A 113 13.88 29.70 10.80
C GLN A 113 14.69 30.57 9.83
N ASN A 114 14.53 30.36 8.52
CA ASN A 114 15.22 31.11 7.47
C ASN A 114 14.34 32.24 6.86
N LEU A 115 13.14 32.46 7.39
CA LEU A 115 12.29 33.63 7.09
C LEU A 115 12.70 34.82 7.96
#